data_AF-A0A7J9BIF9-F1
#
_entry.id   AF-A0A7J9BIF9-F1
#
_cell.length_a   1.000
_cell.length_b   1.000
_cell.length_c   1.000
_cell.angle_alpha   90.00
_cell.angle_beta   90.00
_cell.angle_gamma   90.00
#
_symmetry.space_group_name_H-M   'P 1'
#
loop_
_entity.id
_entity.type
_entity.pdbx_description
1 polymer ?
#
loop_
_entity_poly.entity_id
_entity_poly.type
_entity_poly.pdbx_seq_one_letter_code
_entity_poly.pdbx_strand_id
1 'polypeptide(L)'
;MNTGHNDLVARRPRGRPPGSKNKPKPPVIITRESANTLRAHILEIGNGCDVFDCIANYARRRQRGICILSGSGTVTNVTIRQPSATGSVVTLHGRFEILSLSGSFLPPPAPPGATSLTIFLAGGQGQVVGGNVVGELMAAGPVIVIASSFTNVAYERLPLEEDDGGGNGGANGGGNGNNMFADPGAPTQQGGLPFFNLPLNMPPNVQLPVEGWPGNSSGNRPPF
;
A
#
# COMPACT_ATOMS: atom_id res chain seq x y z
N MET A 1 -26.17 84.09 -49.85
CA MET A 1 -27.03 83.13 -49.13
C MET A 1 -26.31 81.80 -49.00
N ASN A 2 -26.52 81.16 -47.85
CA ASN A 2 -25.79 80.06 -47.22
C ASN A 2 -26.14 78.69 -47.80
N THR A 3 -25.20 77.74 -47.86
CA THR A 3 -25.30 76.36 -47.29
C THR A 3 -24.07 75.52 -47.67
N GLY A 4 -23.12 75.38 -46.75
CA GLY A 4 -22.04 74.39 -46.80
C GLY A 4 -22.30 73.28 -45.78
N HIS A 5 -22.26 72.05 -46.26
CA HIS A 5 -22.63 70.80 -45.62
C HIS A 5 -21.77 70.47 -44.38
N ASN A 6 -22.40 69.93 -43.33
CA ASN A 6 -21.74 69.43 -42.11
C ASN A 6 -20.99 68.12 -42.39
N ASP A 7 -19.66 68.16 -42.53
CA ASP A 7 -18.83 66.95 -42.48
C ASP A 7 -18.56 66.56 -41.02
N LEU A 8 -19.46 65.73 -40.48
CA LEU A 8 -19.26 65.02 -39.22
C LEU A 8 -18.12 64.01 -39.40
N VAL A 9 -16.94 64.32 -38.84
CA VAL A 9 -15.84 63.36 -38.70
C VAL A 9 -16.25 62.26 -37.71
N ALA A 10 -16.90 61.22 -38.21
CA ALA A 10 -17.22 60.01 -37.46
C ALA A 10 -15.93 59.24 -37.18
N ARG A 11 -15.41 59.34 -35.95
CA ARG A 11 -14.29 58.52 -35.49
C ARG A 11 -14.70 57.05 -35.52
N ARG A 12 -14.03 56.25 -36.36
CA ARG A 12 -14.17 54.80 -36.37
C ARG A 12 -13.85 54.27 -34.96
N PRO A 13 -14.74 53.49 -34.31
CA PRO A 13 -14.43 52.90 -33.03
C PRO A 13 -13.32 51.86 -33.26
N ARG A 14 -12.09 52.19 -32.83
CA ARG A 14 -11.02 51.19 -32.68
C ARG A 14 -11.39 50.35 -31.47
N GLY A 15 -12.02 49.21 -31.74
CA GLY A 15 -12.41 48.23 -30.74
C GLY A 15 -12.76 46.92 -31.40
N ARG A 16 -12.53 45.83 -30.67
CA ARG A 16 -12.86 44.47 -31.10
C ARG A 16 -14.32 44.40 -31.58
N PRO A 17 -14.63 43.69 -32.67
CA PRO A 17 -15.99 43.60 -33.22
C PRO A 17 -17.03 43.31 -32.13
N PRO A 18 -18.17 44.03 -32.09
CA PRO A 18 -19.27 43.73 -31.18
C PRO A 18 -19.76 42.31 -31.48
N GLY A 19 -19.47 41.36 -30.60
CA GLY A 19 -19.85 39.95 -30.80
C GLY A 19 -18.76 38.93 -30.52
N SER A 20 -17.53 39.32 -30.16
CA SER A 20 -16.56 38.35 -29.66
C SER A 20 -16.90 37.93 -28.22
N LYS A 21 -18.04 37.27 -28.03
CA LYS A 21 -18.29 36.49 -26.82
C LYS A 21 -17.18 35.45 -26.79
N ASN A 22 -16.27 35.55 -25.83
CA ASN A 22 -15.42 34.42 -25.46
C ASN A 22 -16.38 33.26 -25.21
N LYS A 23 -16.48 32.32 -26.15
CA LYS A 23 -17.02 31.01 -25.79
C LYS A 23 -16.11 30.55 -24.65
N PRO A 24 -16.63 30.33 -23.44
CA PRO A 24 -15.80 29.74 -22.40
C PRO A 24 -15.18 28.50 -23.02
N LYS A 25 -13.84 28.40 -22.97
CA LYS A 25 -13.16 27.18 -23.42
C LYS A 25 -13.91 26.03 -22.75
N PRO A 26 -14.41 25.03 -23.50
CA PRO A 26 -15.08 23.91 -22.87
C PRO A 26 -14.14 23.38 -21.79
N PRO A 27 -14.61 23.20 -20.54
CA PRO A 27 -13.75 22.72 -19.48
C PRO A 27 -13.10 21.44 -20.00
N VAL A 28 -11.77 21.40 -19.99
CA VAL A 28 -11.06 20.16 -20.25
C VAL A 28 -11.35 19.28 -19.05
N ILE A 29 -12.44 18.52 -19.12
CA ILE A 29 -12.70 17.47 -18.14
C ILE A 29 -11.66 16.41 -18.45
N ILE A 30 -10.56 16.41 -17.70
CA ILE A 30 -9.59 15.32 -17.72
C ILE A 30 -10.28 14.13 -17.04
N THR A 31 -11.17 13.44 -17.76
CA THR A 31 -11.77 12.16 -17.33
C THR A 31 -10.85 10.98 -17.58
N ARG A 32 -9.63 11.22 -18.06
CA ARG A 32 -8.61 10.16 -18.14
C ARG A 32 -8.14 9.86 -16.72
N GLU A 33 -8.71 8.82 -16.12
CA GLU A 33 -8.03 8.09 -15.05
C GLU A 33 -6.60 7.85 -15.52
N SER A 34 -5.63 8.44 -14.83
CA SER A 34 -4.23 8.23 -15.17
C SER A 34 -3.89 6.77 -14.89
N ALA A 35 -2.97 6.17 -15.66
CA ALA A 35 -2.56 4.78 -15.49
C ALA A 35 -2.05 4.45 -14.07
N ASN A 36 -1.73 5.50 -13.29
CA ASN A 36 -1.22 5.44 -11.93
C ASN A 36 -2.26 5.83 -10.87
N THR A 37 -3.55 5.90 -11.23
CA THR A 37 -4.62 6.24 -10.28
C THR A 37 -4.79 5.11 -9.26
N LEU A 38 -4.61 5.43 -7.98
CA LEU A 38 -4.96 4.55 -6.87
C LEU A 38 -6.45 4.64 -6.60
N ARG A 39 -7.13 3.49 -6.55
CA ARG A 39 -8.54 3.42 -6.17
C ARG A 39 -8.69 2.78 -4.80
N ALA A 40 -9.35 3.48 -3.88
CA ALA A 40 -9.72 2.92 -2.59
C ALA A 40 -10.82 1.87 -2.73
N HIS A 41 -10.72 0.81 -1.94
CA HIS A 41 -11.68 -0.27 -1.82
C HIS A 41 -11.92 -0.59 -0.34
N ILE A 42 -13.18 -0.88 -0.02
CA ILE A 42 -13.57 -1.56 1.22
C ILE A 42 -14.00 -2.96 0.78
N LEU A 43 -13.26 -3.97 1.22
CA LEU A 43 -13.52 -5.36 0.89
C LEU A 43 -14.08 -6.04 2.14
N GLU A 44 -15.29 -6.57 2.03
CA GLU A 44 -15.92 -7.37 3.07
C GLU A 44 -15.73 -8.85 2.77
N ILE A 45 -15.26 -9.59 3.76
CA ILE A 45 -14.98 -11.02 3.67
C ILE A 45 -15.86 -11.74 4.69
N GLY A 46 -16.62 -12.71 4.19
CA GLY A 46 -17.58 -13.45 4.99
C GLY A 46 -16.92 -14.39 6.00
N ASN A 47 -17.69 -14.74 7.03
CA ASN A 47 -17.31 -15.77 8.00
C ASN A 47 -17.05 -17.12 7.30
N GLY A 48 -16.00 -17.82 7.72
CA GLY A 48 -15.59 -19.11 7.14
C GLY A 48 -14.85 -19.01 5.81
N CYS A 49 -14.55 -17.79 5.33
CA CYS A 49 -13.72 -17.59 4.14
C CYS A 49 -12.25 -17.40 4.53
N ASP A 50 -11.36 -17.90 3.67
CA ASP A 50 -9.93 -17.58 3.75
C ASP A 50 -9.70 -16.14 3.23
N VAL A 51 -9.32 -15.25 4.14
CA VAL A 51 -9.04 -13.84 3.87
C VAL A 51 -7.93 -13.69 2.82
N PHE A 52 -6.87 -14.50 2.93
CA PHE A 52 -5.73 -14.42 2.03
C PHE A 52 -6.15 -14.80 0.59
N ASP A 53 -6.84 -15.94 0.44
CA ASP A 53 -7.29 -16.42 -0.87
C ASP A 53 -8.36 -15.51 -1.49
N CYS A 54 -9.28 -14.95 -0.70
CA CYS A 54 -10.28 -14.01 -1.19
C CYS A 54 -9.63 -12.78 -1.86
N ILE A 55 -8.62 -12.19 -1.22
CA ILE A 55 -7.93 -11.00 -1.74
C ILE A 55 -7.03 -11.37 -2.93
N ALA A 56 -6.32 -12.50 -2.87
CA ALA A 56 -5.53 -13.00 -3.99
C ALA A 56 -6.38 -13.27 -5.23
N ASN A 57 -7.54 -13.89 -5.06
CA ASN A 57 -8.51 -14.13 -6.12
C ASN A 57 -9.08 -12.82 -6.67
N TYR A 58 -9.36 -11.84 -5.82
CA TYR A 58 -9.81 -10.52 -6.25
C TYR A 58 -8.76 -9.82 -7.13
N ALA A 59 -7.50 -9.78 -6.69
CA ALA A 59 -6.38 -9.20 -7.44
C ALA A 59 -6.21 -9.88 -8.82
N ARG A 60 -6.25 -11.23 -8.85
CA ARG A 60 -6.10 -12.03 -10.07
C ARG A 60 -7.27 -11.84 -11.03
N ARG A 61 -8.52 -11.86 -10.57
CA ARG A 61 -9.70 -11.71 -11.43
C ARG A 61 -9.80 -10.30 -12.03
N ARG A 62 -9.35 -9.29 -11.30
CA ARG A 62 -9.37 -7.89 -11.76
C ARG A 62 -8.10 -7.47 -12.51
N GLN A 63 -7.07 -8.32 -12.54
CA GLN A 63 -5.75 -8.00 -13.10
C GLN A 63 -5.20 -6.68 -12.52
N ARG A 64 -5.26 -6.56 -11.18
CA ARG A 64 -4.87 -5.36 -10.44
C ARG A 64 -4.05 -5.72 -9.21
N GLY A 65 -3.02 -4.94 -8.93
CA GLY A 65 -2.32 -4.98 -7.65
C GLY A 65 -3.19 -4.41 -6.54
N ILE A 66 -3.11 -5.01 -5.35
CA ILE A 66 -3.82 -4.58 -4.15
C ILE A 66 -2.79 -4.31 -3.06
N CYS A 67 -2.85 -3.13 -2.46
CA CYS A 67 -2.12 -2.76 -1.26
C CYS A 67 -3.13 -2.62 -0.11
N ILE A 68 -3.00 -3.49 0.89
CA ILE A 68 -3.81 -3.48 2.10
C ILE A 68 -3.26 -2.42 3.04
N LEU A 69 -4.12 -1.48 3.42
CA LEU A 69 -3.79 -0.36 4.30
C LEU A 69 -4.15 -0.68 5.75
N SER A 70 -5.25 -1.40 5.96
CA SER A 70 -5.73 -1.85 7.26
C SER A 70 -6.76 -2.97 7.10
N GLY A 71 -6.98 -3.73 8.16
CA GLY A 71 -8.07 -4.70 8.26
C GLY A 71 -8.52 -4.88 9.70
N SER A 72 -9.79 -5.17 9.89
CA SER A 72 -10.40 -5.43 11.19
C SER A 72 -11.41 -6.57 11.08
N GLY A 73 -11.57 -7.33 12.16
CA GLY A 73 -12.46 -8.47 12.24
C GLY A 73 -11.90 -9.56 13.14
N THR A 74 -12.50 -10.74 13.09
CA THR A 74 -12.06 -11.89 13.89
C THR A 74 -11.61 -13.02 12.98
N VAL A 75 -10.49 -13.65 13.33
CA VAL A 75 -9.91 -14.79 12.62
C VAL A 75 -9.68 -15.96 13.57
N THR A 76 -9.45 -17.16 13.03
CA THR A 76 -9.19 -18.36 13.82
C THR A 76 -8.07 -19.21 13.24
N ASN A 77 -7.38 -19.96 14.11
CA ASN A 77 -6.33 -20.91 13.75
C ASN A 77 -5.26 -20.30 12.83
N VAL A 78 -4.66 -19.20 13.28
CA VAL A 78 -3.75 -18.42 12.44
C VAL A 78 -2.33 -18.96 12.53
N THR A 79 -1.72 -19.25 11.40
CA THR A 79 -0.29 -19.58 11.32
C THR A 79 0.50 -18.37 10.87
N ILE A 80 1.49 -17.98 11.65
CA ILE A 80 2.36 -16.84 11.37
C ILE A 80 3.83 -17.23 11.41
N ARG A 81 4.63 -16.60 10.55
CA ARG A 81 6.08 -16.57 10.64
C ARG A 81 6.48 -15.34 11.44
N GLN A 82 7.04 -15.57 12.62
CA GLN A 82 7.54 -14.48 13.46
C GLN A 82 8.89 -13.98 12.95
N PRO A 83 9.14 -12.67 13.03
CA PRO A 83 10.39 -12.02 12.60
C PRO A 83 11.58 -12.25 13.56
N SER A 84 11.55 -13.32 14.38
CA SER A 84 12.66 -13.70 15.27
C SER A 84 13.88 -14.17 14.46
N ALA A 85 15.07 -14.16 15.07
CA ALA A 85 16.33 -14.59 14.45
C ALA A 85 16.29 -16.01 13.85
N THR A 86 15.36 -16.86 14.32
CA THR A 86 15.14 -18.23 13.83
C THR A 86 14.00 -18.36 12.81
N GLY A 87 13.31 -17.28 12.45
CA GLY A 87 12.21 -17.28 11.47
C GLY A 87 11.09 -18.26 11.80
N SER A 88 10.84 -18.49 13.09
CA SER A 88 9.94 -19.54 13.60
C SER A 88 8.52 -19.36 13.09
N VAL A 89 7.94 -20.45 12.59
CA VAL A 89 6.52 -20.54 12.24
C VAL A 89 5.76 -21.01 13.48
N VAL A 90 4.73 -20.28 13.88
CA VAL A 90 3.89 -20.57 15.05
C VAL A 90 2.44 -20.63 14.60
N THR A 91 1.73 -21.68 15.02
CA THR A 91 0.29 -21.81 14.81
C THR A 91 -0.44 -21.45 16.09
N LEU A 92 -1.29 -20.43 16.01
CA LEU A 92 -2.09 -19.91 17.09
C LEU A 92 -3.50 -20.49 16.98
N HIS A 93 -3.84 -21.39 17.90
CA HIS A 93 -5.17 -21.98 17.96
C HIS A 93 -6.13 -21.11 18.78
N GLY A 94 -7.37 -21.00 18.32
CA GLY A 94 -8.41 -20.18 18.96
C GLY A 94 -8.92 -19.06 18.06
N ARG A 95 -9.65 -18.11 18.64
CA ARG A 95 -10.18 -16.92 17.97
C ARG A 95 -9.36 -15.69 18.39
N PHE A 96 -9.04 -14.87 17.42
CA PHE A 96 -8.22 -13.67 17.61
C PHE A 96 -8.85 -12.48 16.90
N GLU A 97 -8.71 -11.32 17.51
CA GLU A 97 -9.12 -10.06 16.90
C GLU A 97 -7.98 -9.47 16.08
N ILE A 98 -8.28 -9.03 14.87
CA ILE A 98 -7.33 -8.35 14.00
C ILE A 98 -7.16 -6.92 14.50
N LEU A 99 -5.97 -6.59 14.98
CA LEU A 99 -5.59 -5.23 15.35
C LEU A 99 -5.06 -4.45 14.14
N SER A 100 -4.30 -5.13 13.29
CA SER A 100 -3.75 -4.55 12.07
C SER A 100 -3.52 -5.64 11.03
N LEU A 101 -3.79 -5.29 9.78
CA LEU A 101 -3.55 -6.12 8.61
C LEU A 101 -2.94 -5.23 7.53
N SER A 102 -1.78 -5.60 7.03
CA SER A 102 -1.06 -4.86 5.99
C SER A 102 -0.39 -5.82 5.04
N GLY A 103 -0.25 -5.44 3.77
CA GLY A 103 0.36 -6.32 2.79
C GLY A 103 0.08 -5.93 1.36
N SER A 104 0.59 -6.73 0.44
CA SER A 104 0.42 -6.53 -0.99
C SER A 104 0.08 -7.83 -1.68
N PHE A 105 -0.79 -7.75 -2.68
CA PHE A 105 -1.13 -8.85 -3.58
C PHE A 105 -0.92 -8.37 -5.00
N LEU A 106 -0.05 -9.06 -5.73
CA LEU A 106 0.26 -8.72 -7.12
C LEU A 106 -0.27 -9.83 -8.05
N PRO A 107 -0.98 -9.48 -9.14
CA PRO A 107 -1.39 -10.48 -10.12
C PRO A 107 -0.16 -11.07 -10.84
N PRO A 108 -0.23 -12.32 -11.34
CA PRO A 108 0.80 -12.86 -12.24
C PRO A 108 1.10 -11.89 -13.39
N PRO A 109 2.37 -11.70 -13.82
CA PRO A 109 3.56 -12.54 -13.60
C PRO A 109 4.43 -12.18 -12.37
N ALA A 110 3.83 -11.69 -11.28
CA ALA A 110 4.58 -11.31 -10.07
C ALA A 110 5.54 -12.41 -9.55
N PRO A 111 6.76 -12.03 -9.09
CA PRO A 111 7.73 -12.96 -8.52
C PRO A 111 7.22 -13.72 -7.28
N PRO A 112 7.75 -14.92 -7.00
CA PRO A 112 7.50 -15.62 -5.74
C PRO A 112 7.87 -14.73 -4.54
N GLY A 113 6.96 -14.59 -3.58
CA GLY A 113 7.16 -13.74 -2.40
C GLY A 113 6.75 -12.27 -2.57
N ALA A 114 6.37 -11.82 -3.76
CA ALA A 114 5.86 -10.45 -3.95
C ALA A 114 4.47 -10.24 -3.33
N THR A 115 3.74 -11.33 -3.08
CA THR A 115 2.54 -11.33 -2.25
C THR A 115 2.92 -11.64 -0.82
N SER A 116 2.57 -10.73 0.09
CA SER A 116 2.85 -10.88 1.52
C SER A 116 1.75 -10.24 2.34
N LEU A 117 1.41 -10.85 3.47
CA LEU A 117 0.41 -10.34 4.41
C LEU A 117 0.99 -10.39 5.82
N THR A 118 1.09 -9.24 6.46
CA THR A 118 1.49 -9.09 7.87
C THR A 118 0.25 -8.82 8.70
N ILE A 119 0.15 -9.48 9.85
CA ILE A 119 -0.99 -9.38 10.74
C ILE A 119 -0.52 -9.17 12.18
N PHE A 120 -1.28 -8.38 12.93
CA PHE A 120 -1.19 -8.26 14.38
C PHE A 120 -2.53 -8.63 15.00
N LEU A 121 -2.49 -9.51 15.99
CA LEU A 121 -3.63 -10.17 16.58
C LEU A 121 -3.68 -9.96 18.09
N ALA A 122 -4.86 -9.69 18.62
CA ALA A 122 -5.12 -9.72 20.07
C ALA A 122 -5.75 -11.06 20.47
N GLY A 123 -5.22 -11.65 21.54
CA GLY A 123 -5.85 -12.76 22.26
C GLY A 123 -6.62 -12.30 23.50
N GLY A 124 -7.37 -13.22 24.12
CA GLY A 124 -8.28 -12.90 25.23
C GLY A 124 -7.65 -12.49 26.58
N GLN A 125 -6.32 -12.52 26.71
CA GLN A 125 -5.56 -12.14 27.92
C GLN A 125 -4.75 -10.84 27.70
N GLY A 126 -5.11 -10.02 26.70
CA GLY A 126 -4.39 -8.78 26.38
C GLY A 126 -3.02 -8.99 25.71
N GLN A 127 -2.71 -10.24 25.33
CA GLN A 127 -1.51 -10.57 24.57
C GLN A 127 -1.69 -10.18 23.10
N VAL A 128 -0.63 -9.60 22.53
CA VAL A 128 -0.55 -9.27 21.11
C VAL A 128 0.51 -10.13 20.45
N VAL A 129 0.15 -10.76 19.33
CA VAL A 129 1.08 -11.55 18.53
C VAL A 129 1.02 -11.07 17.08
N GLY A 130 2.18 -10.92 16.44
CA GLY A 130 2.24 -10.49 15.05
C GLY A 130 3.32 -11.19 14.24
N GLY A 131 3.15 -11.16 12.92
CA GLY A 131 4.07 -11.78 11.97
C GLY A 131 3.48 -11.84 10.57
N ASN A 132 4.20 -12.50 9.67
CA ASN A 132 3.71 -12.76 8.33
C ASN A 132 2.77 -13.96 8.34
N VAL A 133 1.59 -13.83 7.76
CA VAL A 133 0.64 -14.93 7.60
C VAL A 133 1.26 -16.00 6.71
N VAL A 134 1.15 -17.26 7.12
CA VAL A 134 1.59 -18.42 6.36
C VAL A 134 0.41 -19.37 6.23
N GLY A 135 0.05 -19.74 5.01
CA GLY A 135 -1.11 -20.59 4.76
C GLY A 135 -2.42 -19.82 4.84
N GLU A 136 -3.48 -20.50 5.30
CA GLU A 136 -4.84 -19.97 5.37
C GLU A 136 -5.03 -18.95 6.50
N LEU A 137 -5.85 -17.92 6.25
CA LEU A 137 -6.30 -16.97 7.26
C LEU A 137 -7.83 -17.02 7.35
N MET A 138 -8.33 -17.96 8.14
CA MET A 138 -9.77 -18.22 8.25
C MET A 138 -10.50 -17.14 9.06
N ALA A 139 -11.48 -16.51 8.43
CA ALA A 139 -12.39 -15.56 9.09
C ALA A 139 -13.33 -16.29 10.05
N ALA A 140 -13.42 -15.82 11.29
CA ALA A 140 -14.31 -16.33 12.34
C ALA A 140 -15.52 -15.40 12.59
N GLY A 141 -15.63 -14.34 11.80
CA GLY A 141 -16.67 -13.33 11.72
C GLY A 141 -16.46 -12.47 10.47
N PRO A 142 -17.28 -11.45 10.21
CA PRO A 142 -17.03 -10.52 9.10
C PRO A 142 -15.67 -9.84 9.25
N VAL A 143 -14.87 -9.84 8.19
CA VAL A 143 -13.58 -9.15 8.13
C VAL A 143 -13.69 -8.03 7.10
N ILE A 144 -13.39 -6.80 7.53
CA ILE A 144 -13.38 -5.61 6.67
C ILE A 144 -11.93 -5.24 6.39
N VAL A 145 -11.59 -5.13 5.11
CA VAL A 145 -10.25 -4.76 4.64
C VAL A 145 -10.33 -3.46 3.87
N ILE A 146 -9.53 -2.48 4.29
CA ILE A 146 -9.36 -1.21 3.60
C ILE A 146 -8.10 -1.35 2.73
N ALA A 147 -8.27 -1.23 1.42
CA ALA A 147 -7.21 -1.43 0.46
C ALA A 147 -7.19 -0.37 -0.64
N SER A 148 -6.07 -0.26 -1.32
CA SER A 148 -5.90 0.51 -2.54
C SER A 148 -5.58 -0.44 -3.70
N SER A 149 -6.15 -0.20 -4.87
CA SER A 149 -5.82 -0.96 -6.08
C SER A 149 -5.09 -0.10 -7.09
N PHE A 150 -4.15 -0.71 -7.81
CA PHE A 150 -3.39 -0.09 -8.90
C PHE A 150 -3.28 -1.04 -10.10
N THR A 151 -3.16 -0.48 -11.30
CA THR A 151 -3.08 -1.22 -12.56
C THR A 151 -1.66 -1.34 -13.10
N ASN A 152 -0.82 -0.34 -12.85
CA ASN A 152 0.56 -0.33 -13.31
C ASN A 152 1.49 -0.76 -12.16
N VAL A 153 1.81 -2.06 -12.11
CA VAL A 153 2.69 -2.63 -11.08
C VAL A 153 4.11 -2.77 -11.65
N ALA A 154 5.07 -2.13 -10.98
CA ALA A 154 6.48 -2.45 -11.11
C ALA A 154 6.94 -3.16 -9.84
N TYR A 155 7.67 -4.25 -9.98
CA TYR A 155 8.36 -4.91 -8.87
C TYR A 155 9.86 -4.74 -9.10
N GLU A 156 10.52 -4.05 -8.19
CA GLU A 156 11.96 -3.79 -8.26
C GLU A 156 12.59 -4.30 -6.96
N ARG A 157 13.66 -5.10 -7.09
CA ARG A 157 14.40 -5.63 -5.94
C ARG A 157 15.60 -4.74 -5.69
N LEU A 158 15.67 -4.15 -4.50
CA LEU A 158 16.77 -3.26 -4.09
C LEU A 158 17.83 -4.00 -3.26
N PRO A 159 19.12 -3.62 -3.33
CA PRO A 159 19.69 -2.61 -4.24
C PRO A 159 19.61 -3.09 -5.69
N LEU A 160 19.28 -2.19 -6.61
CA LEU A 160 19.26 -2.52 -8.04
C LEU A 160 20.67 -2.96 -8.43
N GLU A 161 20.83 -4.18 -8.95
CA GLU A 161 22.08 -4.54 -9.61
C GLU A 161 22.24 -3.58 -10.79
N GLU A 162 23.39 -2.91 -10.89
CA GLU A 162 23.71 -2.05 -12.02
C GLU A 162 23.77 -2.95 -13.27
N ASP A 163 22.92 -2.69 -14.26
CA ASP A 163 23.01 -3.32 -15.57
C ASP A 163 24.32 -2.84 -16.21
N ASP A 164 25.41 -3.56 -15.98
CA ASP A 164 26.62 -3.43 -16.79
C ASP A 164 26.22 -3.77 -18.23
N GLY A 165 25.99 -2.73 -19.03
CA GLY A 165 25.77 -2.83 -20.47
C GLY A 165 26.95 -3.51 -21.16
N GLY A 166 26.96 -4.84 -21.16
CA GLY A 166 27.95 -5.69 -21.80
C GLY A 166 27.68 -5.80 -23.29
N GLY A 167 28.49 -5.09 -24.06
CA GLY A 167 28.48 -5.08 -25.52
C GLY A 167 28.71 -6.45 -26.18
N ASN A 168 28.22 -6.53 -27.40
CA ASN A 168 28.38 -7.61 -28.36
C ASN A 168 29.86 -7.91 -28.70
N GLY A 169 30.27 -9.18 -28.61
CA GLY A 169 31.28 -9.78 -29.50
C GLY A 169 32.53 -10.38 -28.85
N GLY A 170 32.73 -11.70 -29.01
CA GLY A 170 34.07 -12.32 -29.01
C GLY A 170 34.19 -13.69 -28.33
N ALA A 171 34.29 -14.75 -29.15
CA ALA A 171 34.57 -16.12 -28.73
C ALA A 171 36.05 -16.38 -28.37
N ASN A 172 36.27 -17.19 -27.33
CA ASN A 172 37.37 -18.17 -27.09
C ASN A 172 37.40 -18.45 -25.57
N GLY A 173 37.58 -19.63 -24.99
CA GLY A 173 37.96 -20.96 -25.48
C GLY A 173 38.53 -21.72 -24.25
N GLY A 174 37.94 -22.88 -23.92
CA GLY A 174 38.44 -24.05 -23.17
C GLY A 174 39.35 -23.94 -21.93
N GLY A 175 39.00 -24.69 -20.87
CA GLY A 175 39.98 -25.05 -19.82
C GLY A 175 39.42 -25.63 -18.52
N ASN A 176 39.26 -26.95 -18.48
CA ASN A 176 38.84 -27.86 -17.40
C ASN A 176 39.51 -27.70 -16.01
N GLY A 177 38.78 -27.93 -14.92
CA GLY A 177 39.39 -28.12 -13.58
C GLY A 177 38.48 -28.23 -12.35
N ASN A 178 37.95 -29.44 -12.12
CA ASN A 178 37.59 -30.06 -10.83
C ASN A 178 36.32 -29.69 -10.03
N ASN A 179 35.52 -30.75 -9.83
CA ASN A 179 34.43 -30.89 -8.88
C ASN A 179 34.87 -30.64 -7.42
N MET A 180 34.06 -29.89 -6.67
CA MET A 180 33.69 -30.28 -5.30
C MET A 180 32.19 -30.07 -5.10
N PHE A 181 31.52 -31.18 -4.79
CA PHE A 181 30.14 -31.24 -4.34
C PHE A 181 30.04 -30.87 -2.84
N ALA A 182 28.84 -30.38 -2.49
CA ALA A 182 28.19 -30.27 -1.17
C ALA A 182 28.39 -28.98 -0.35
N ASP A 183 27.31 -28.18 -0.21
CA ASP A 183 26.44 -28.24 0.98
C ASP A 183 25.03 -27.61 0.71
N PRO A 184 23.92 -28.29 1.05
CA PRO A 184 22.56 -27.74 1.02
C PRO A 184 22.17 -27.19 2.39
N GLY A 185 22.20 -25.87 2.58
CA GLY A 185 21.99 -25.29 3.92
C GLY A 185 21.43 -23.88 4.04
N ALA A 186 21.00 -23.23 2.95
CA ALA A 186 20.41 -21.89 3.06
C ALA A 186 18.87 -21.97 3.00
N PRO A 187 18.14 -21.61 4.07
CA PRO A 187 16.71 -21.40 3.94
C PRO A 187 16.52 -20.21 3.00
N THR A 188 15.89 -20.45 1.87
CA THR A 188 15.36 -19.40 1.00
C THR A 188 14.38 -18.56 1.83
N GLN A 189 14.89 -17.45 2.37
CA GLN A 189 14.07 -16.45 3.04
C GLN A 189 13.16 -15.86 1.94
N GLN A 190 11.96 -16.41 1.81
CA GLN A 190 10.90 -15.79 1.04
C GLN A 190 10.67 -14.41 1.64
N GLY A 191 11.10 -13.39 0.91
CA GLY A 191 11.20 -12.02 1.36
C GLY A 191 9.83 -11.41 1.63
N GLY A 192 9.43 -11.41 2.90
CA GLY A 192 8.51 -10.39 3.40
C GLY A 192 9.27 -9.07 3.52
N LEU A 193 8.68 -7.97 3.04
CA LEU A 193 9.28 -6.65 3.14
C LEU A 193 9.43 -6.26 4.64
N PRO A 194 10.63 -5.86 5.11
CA PRO A 194 10.85 -5.52 6.52
C PRO A 194 10.11 -4.24 6.96
N PHE A 195 9.52 -3.48 6.04
CA PHE A 195 8.77 -2.25 6.33
C PHE A 195 7.56 -2.45 7.25
N PHE A 196 6.97 -3.65 7.30
CA PHE A 196 5.84 -3.92 8.21
C PHE A 196 6.26 -4.52 9.55
N ASN A 197 7.56 -4.73 9.76
CA ASN A 197 8.08 -5.23 11.02
C ASN A 197 8.39 -4.05 11.96
N LEU A 198 7.34 -3.51 12.61
CA LEU A 198 7.55 -2.57 13.71
C LEU A 198 8.40 -3.26 14.79
N PRO A 199 9.52 -2.68 15.24
CA PRO A 199 10.25 -3.21 16.38
C PRO A 199 9.40 -3.00 17.64
N LEU A 200 8.61 -4.02 18.01
CA LEU A 200 8.06 -4.14 19.36
C LEU A 200 9.17 -4.56 20.32
N ASN A 201 10.07 -3.63 20.63
CA ASN A 201 10.91 -3.72 21.81
C ASN A 201 10.39 -2.70 22.84
N MET A 202 9.21 -2.96 23.40
CA MET A 202 8.76 -2.27 24.61
C MET A 202 9.47 -2.93 25.81
N PRO A 203 10.28 -2.19 26.60
CA PRO A 203 10.74 -2.71 27.88
C PRO A 203 9.54 -2.89 28.83
N PRO A 204 9.50 -3.94 29.67
CA PRO A 204 8.51 -4.03 30.73
C PRO A 204 8.86 -2.95 31.77
N ASN A 205 7.88 -2.11 32.11
CA ASN A 205 7.98 -0.93 32.99
C ASN A 205 8.52 0.36 32.35
N VAL A 206 7.61 1.15 31.77
CA VAL A 206 7.74 2.61 31.76
C VAL A 206 6.61 3.16 32.61
N GLN A 207 6.89 3.39 33.88
CA GLN A 207 6.08 4.26 34.72
C GLN A 207 6.32 5.69 34.25
N LEU A 208 5.38 6.23 33.47
CA LEU A 208 5.46 7.60 32.98
C LEU A 208 5.38 8.58 34.16
N PRO A 209 6.36 9.48 34.34
CA PRO A 209 6.22 10.60 35.26
C PRO A 209 5.14 11.54 34.71
N VAL A 210 4.14 11.87 35.53
CA VAL A 210 3.17 12.92 35.24
C VAL A 210 3.84 14.27 35.45
N GLU A 211 4.54 14.78 34.42
CA GLU A 211 5.00 16.16 34.41
C GLU A 211 4.21 16.98 33.39
N GLY A 212 3.72 18.11 33.89
CA GLY A 212 2.59 18.85 33.36
C GLY A 212 2.84 19.52 32.02
N TRP A 213 1.81 19.45 31.18
CA TRP A 213 1.67 20.21 29.95
C TRP A 213 1.44 21.70 30.31
N PRO A 214 2.31 22.66 29.90
CA PRO A 214 2.12 24.08 30.18
C PRO A 214 1.19 24.65 29.11
N GLY A 215 -0.11 24.40 29.24
CA GLY A 215 -1.05 24.74 28.19
C GLY A 215 -2.50 24.51 28.56
N ASN A 216 -2.91 24.85 29.78
CA ASN A 216 -4.32 25.14 29.99
C ASN A 216 -4.50 26.11 31.15
N SER A 217 -4.85 27.35 30.79
CA SER A 217 -5.32 28.40 31.68
C SER A 217 -6.55 27.91 32.45
N SER A 218 -6.36 27.56 33.72
CA SER A 218 -7.45 27.32 34.66
C SER A 218 -8.16 28.64 34.96
N GLY A 219 -9.10 28.99 34.08
CA GLY A 219 -10.15 29.95 34.39
C GLY A 219 -11.01 29.41 35.53
N ASN A 220 -11.09 30.21 36.58
CA ASN A 220 -12.00 30.11 37.72
C ASN A 220 -13.34 29.43 37.39
N ARG A 221 -13.73 28.46 38.22
CA ARG A 221 -15.15 28.21 38.51
C ARG A 221 -15.39 28.44 40.01
N PRO A 222 -16.34 29.32 40.38
CA PRO A 222 -16.70 29.55 41.78
C PRO A 222 -17.60 28.41 42.30
N PRO A 223 -17.70 28.24 43.64
CA PRO A 223 -18.48 27.17 44.23
C PRO A 223 -19.94 27.61 44.38
N PHE A 224 -20.86 26.91 43.72
CA PHE A 224 -22.19 26.50 44.21
C PHE A 224 -22.64 25.28 43.41
#